data_AF-A0A1F9BKF8-F1
#
_entry.id   AF-A0A1F9BKF8-F1
#
_cell.length_a   1.000
_cell.length_b   1.000
_cell.length_c   1.000
_cell.angle_alpha   90.00
_cell.angle_beta   90.00
_cell.angle_gamma   90.00
#
_symmetry.space_group_name_H-M   'P 1'
#
loop_
_entity.id
_entity.type
_entity.pdbx_description
1 polymer ?
#
loop_
_entity_poly.entity_id
_entity_poly.type
_entity_poly.pdbx_seq_one_letter_code
_entity_poly.pdbx_strand_id
1 'polypeptide(L)'
;MDEISSKITADVKTSQTTAGRTIDPAREKKLKKACADFEAMLVFQLLKTMRQTVPKNGLLKPSQGKETYEMMLDQKIADDLANKGQGLGLQKMLYNQITRQNFKKD
;
A
#
# COMPACT_ATOMS: atom_id res chain seq x y z
N MET A 1 -18.26 3.45 -41.85
CA MET A 1 -18.81 4.33 -40.79
C MET A 1 -19.16 3.54 -39.53
N ASP A 2 -19.40 2.22 -39.57
CA ASP A 2 -19.85 1.45 -38.39
C ASP A 2 -18.75 0.90 -37.46
N GLU A 3 -17.48 0.95 -37.86
CA GLU A 3 -16.38 0.37 -37.05
C GLU A 3 -15.76 1.35 -36.04
N ILE A 4 -16.05 2.66 -36.18
CA ILE A 4 -15.52 3.72 -35.30
C ILE A 4 -16.44 3.94 -34.08
N SER A 5 -17.76 3.69 -34.20
CA SER A 5 -18.71 3.78 -33.08
C SER A 5 -18.50 2.72 -31.98
N SER A 6 -17.92 1.56 -32.33
CA SER A 6 -17.66 0.47 -31.38
C SER A 6 -16.54 0.80 -30.39
N LYS A 7 -15.49 1.49 -30.84
CA LYS A 7 -14.32 1.82 -29.99
C LYS A 7 -14.56 2.99 -29.04
N ILE A 8 -15.46 3.91 -29.39
CA ILE A 8 -15.80 5.06 -28.54
C ILE A 8 -16.65 4.61 -27.33
N THR A 9 -17.42 3.53 -27.47
CA THR A 9 -18.35 3.07 -26.42
C THR A 9 -17.66 2.28 -25.29
N ALA A 10 -16.43 1.77 -25.50
CA ALA A 10 -15.71 0.98 -24.50
C ALA A 10 -14.96 1.83 -23.44
N ASP A 11 -14.56 3.06 -23.77
CA ASP A 11 -13.79 3.94 -22.87
C ASP A 11 -14.67 4.75 -21.89
N VAL A 12 -16.00 4.74 -22.07
CA VAL A 12 -16.93 5.61 -21.33
C VAL A 12 -17.28 5.09 -19.92
N LYS A 13 -16.85 3.89 -19.51
CA LYS A 13 -17.48 3.20 -18.36
C LYS A 13 -16.69 3.04 -17.05
N THR A 14 -15.64 3.83 -16.79
CA THR A 14 -15.06 3.90 -15.41
C THR A 14 -14.57 5.29 -15.01
N SER A 15 -15.30 6.35 -15.34
CA SER A 15 -15.13 7.64 -14.67
C SER A 15 -16.12 7.73 -13.51
N GLN A 16 -15.79 7.08 -12.38
CA GLN A 16 -16.56 7.25 -11.16
C GLN A 16 -16.43 8.69 -10.66
N THR A 17 -17.56 9.38 -10.71
CA THR A 17 -17.80 10.76 -10.34
C THR A 17 -17.82 10.91 -8.82
N THR A 18 -16.84 11.59 -8.25
CA THR A 18 -16.98 12.31 -6.97
C THR A 18 -16.30 13.66 -7.09
N ALA A 19 -17.13 14.71 -7.19
CA ALA A 19 -16.87 16.13 -6.95
C ALA A 19 -15.50 16.71 -7.37
N GLY A 20 -15.47 17.37 -8.53
CA GLY A 20 -14.90 18.73 -8.62
C GLY A 20 -13.37 18.92 -8.61
N ARG A 21 -12.56 17.97 -9.11
CA ARG A 21 -11.26 18.26 -9.76
C ARG A 21 -10.65 16.95 -10.26
N THR A 22 -10.33 16.88 -11.55
CA THR A 22 -9.66 15.71 -12.15
C THR A 22 -8.27 15.57 -11.54
N ILE A 23 -8.05 14.60 -10.64
CA ILE A 23 -6.69 14.20 -10.28
C ILE A 23 -6.06 13.61 -11.55
N ASP A 24 -4.90 14.13 -11.94
CA ASP A 24 -4.08 13.52 -12.99
C ASP A 24 -3.86 12.02 -12.66
N PRO A 25 -4.23 11.08 -13.55
CA PRO A 25 -4.02 9.65 -13.33
C PRO A 25 -2.60 9.28 -12.89
N ALA A 26 -1.59 10.01 -13.37
CA ALA A 26 -0.20 9.81 -12.97
C ALA A 26 0.05 10.21 -11.51
N ARG A 27 -0.59 11.28 -11.05
CA ARG A 27 -0.53 11.75 -9.65
C ARG A 27 -1.29 10.81 -8.72
N GLU A 28 -2.43 10.29 -9.16
CA GLU A 28 -3.20 9.30 -8.40
C GLU A 28 -2.39 8.02 -8.17
N LYS A 29 -1.75 7.50 -9.23
CA LYS A 29 -0.89 6.32 -9.15
C LYS A 29 0.28 6.52 -8.19
N LYS A 30 0.95 7.68 -8.25
CA LYS A 30 2.03 8.04 -7.32
C LYS A 30 1.54 8.10 -5.87
N LEU A 31 0.37 8.67 -5.63
CA LEU A 31 -0.21 8.76 -4.29
C LEU A 31 -0.55 7.39 -3.73
N LYS A 32 -1.17 6.51 -4.53
CA LYS A 32 -1.45 5.12 -4.14
C LYS A 32 -0.17 4.36 -3.81
N LYS A 33 0.87 4.50 -4.64
CA LYS A 33 2.18 3.89 -4.38
C LYS A 33 2.80 4.38 -3.07
N ALA A 34 2.77 5.69 -2.81
CA ALA A 34 3.29 6.24 -1.56
C ALA A 34 2.54 5.72 -0.33
N CYS A 35 1.22 5.54 -0.44
CA CYS A 35 0.41 4.95 0.64
C CYS A 35 0.77 3.47 0.86
N ALA A 36 1.00 2.70 -0.21
CA ALA A 36 1.46 1.31 -0.13
C ALA A 36 2.85 1.20 0.51
N ASP A 37 3.80 2.03 0.08
CA ASP A 37 5.16 2.08 0.63
C ASP A 37 5.14 2.41 2.15
N PHE A 38 4.24 3.30 2.57
CA PHE A 38 4.05 3.62 3.99
C PHE A 38 3.44 2.45 4.79
N GLU A 39 2.45 1.76 4.23
CA GLU A 39 1.88 0.55 4.85
C GLU A 39 2.96 -0.53 5.01
N ALA A 40 3.83 -0.73 4.02
CA ALA A 40 4.94 -1.66 4.11
C ALA A 40 5.87 -1.32 5.30
N MET A 41 6.25 -0.05 5.48
CA MET A 41 7.07 0.36 6.63
C MET A 41 6.38 0.08 7.97
N LEU A 42 5.07 0.33 8.05
CA LEU A 42 4.27 0.05 9.25
C LEU A 42 4.20 -1.45 9.56
N VAL A 43 3.95 -2.27 8.55
CA VAL A 43 3.91 -3.73 8.67
C VAL A 43 5.27 -4.25 9.13
N PHE A 44 6.36 -3.75 8.54
CA PHE A 44 7.71 -4.12 8.96
C PHE A 44 7.96 -3.80 10.43
N GLN A 45 7.59 -2.59 10.87
CA GLN A 45 7.74 -2.20 12.28
C GLN A 45 6.84 -3.03 13.20
N LEU A 46 5.64 -3.37 12.77
CA LEU A 46 4.71 -4.24 13.50
C LEU A 46 5.32 -5.65 13.69
N LEU A 47 5.80 -6.27 12.59
CA LEU A 47 6.46 -7.58 12.63
C LEU A 47 7.67 -7.58 13.57
N LYS A 48 8.53 -6.56 13.44
CA LYS A 48 9.69 -6.38 14.31
C LYS A 48 9.29 -6.27 15.78
N THR A 49 8.27 -5.48 16.09
CA THR A 49 7.81 -5.29 17.47
C THR A 49 7.20 -6.56 18.04
N MET A 50 6.38 -7.29 17.27
CA MET A 50 5.85 -8.60 17.67
C MET A 50 6.96 -9.62 17.93
N ARG A 51 8.03 -9.59 17.16
CA ARG A 51 9.19 -10.49 17.37
C ARG A 51 9.96 -10.13 18.65
N GLN A 52 10.04 -8.86 19.00
CA GLN A 52 10.66 -8.40 20.25
C GLN A 52 9.91 -8.83 21.51
N THR A 53 8.59 -9.08 21.42
CA THR A 53 7.81 -9.57 22.56
C THR A 53 7.97 -11.07 22.82
N VAL A 54 8.55 -11.83 21.87
CA VAL A 54 8.84 -13.25 22.06
C VAL A 54 10.07 -13.40 22.95
N PRO A 55 9.95 -14.00 24.16
CA PRO A 55 11.08 -14.17 25.05
C PRO A 55 12.15 -15.04 24.40
N LYS A 56 13.41 -14.56 24.38
CA LYS A 56 14.56 -15.26 23.76
C LYS A 56 15.07 -16.44 24.61
N ASN A 57 14.20 -17.07 25.39
CA ASN A 57 14.55 -17.99 26.48
C ASN A 57 14.85 -19.42 26.00
N GLY A 58 15.34 -19.57 24.77
CA GLY A 58 15.69 -20.87 24.21
C GLY A 58 17.09 -21.32 24.62
N LEU A 59 17.27 -22.63 24.77
CA LEU A 59 18.54 -23.32 24.98
C LEU A 59 19.60 -23.05 23.86
N LEU A 60 19.19 -22.36 22.79
CA LEU A 60 20.01 -22.00 21.63
C LEU A 60 20.42 -20.53 21.73
N LYS A 61 21.74 -20.28 21.73
CA LYS A 61 22.30 -18.92 21.70
C LYS A 61 21.80 -18.16 20.45
N PRO A 62 21.49 -16.86 20.55
CA PRO A 62 21.15 -16.05 19.39
C PRO A 62 22.30 -16.10 18.38
N SER A 63 21.99 -16.57 17.16
CA SER A 63 22.92 -16.58 16.03
C SER A 63 22.90 -15.19 15.38
N GLN A 64 24.07 -14.57 15.19
CA GLN A 64 24.20 -13.27 14.53
C GLN A 64 23.63 -13.26 13.11
N GLY A 65 23.62 -14.40 12.41
CA GLY A 65 23.03 -14.53 11.07
C GLY A 65 21.50 -14.62 11.09
N LYS A 66 20.90 -15.06 12.21
CA LYS A 66 19.45 -15.24 12.33
C LYS A 66 18.72 -13.90 12.28
N GLU A 67 19.21 -12.89 12.98
CA GLU A 67 18.59 -11.56 13.04
C GLU A 67 18.59 -10.88 11.66
N THR A 68 19.70 -10.97 10.92
CA THR A 68 19.78 -10.44 9.55
C THR A 68 18.80 -11.15 8.61
N TYR A 69 18.73 -12.48 8.66
CA TYR A 69 17.79 -13.24 7.84
C TYR A 69 16.33 -12.91 8.19
N GLU A 70 16.00 -12.83 9.48
CA GLU A 70 14.67 -12.46 9.96
C GLU A 70 14.28 -11.06 9.52
N MET A 71 15.20 -10.09 9.55
CA MET A 71 14.97 -8.75 9.06
C MET A 71 14.70 -8.71 7.54
N MET A 72 15.48 -9.44 6.74
CA MET A 72 15.24 -9.54 5.30
C MET A 72 13.90 -10.21 4.98
N LEU A 73 13.54 -11.23 5.76
CA LEU A 73 12.25 -11.91 5.67
C LEU A 73 11.10 -10.95 6.00
N ASP A 74 11.19 -10.24 7.12
CA ASP A 74 10.17 -9.29 7.57
C ASP A 74 9.99 -8.16 6.53
N GLN A 75 11.09 -7.68 5.94
CA GLN A 75 11.04 -6.69 4.86
C GLN A 75 10.31 -7.23 3.62
N LYS A 76 10.59 -8.47 3.21
CA LYS A 76 9.93 -9.05 2.04
C LYS A 76 8.45 -9.33 2.29
N ILE A 77 8.10 -9.80 3.49
CA ILE A 77 6.69 -9.99 3.88
C ILE A 77 5.95 -8.66 3.85
N ALA A 78 6.54 -7.61 4.42
CA ALA A 78 5.92 -6.29 4.44
C ALA A 78 5.69 -5.71 3.03
N ASP A 79 6.69 -5.85 2.16
CA ASP A 79 6.60 -5.44 0.75
C ASP A 79 5.54 -6.23 -0.02
N ASP A 80 5.49 -7.54 0.16
CA ASP A 80 4.51 -8.40 -0.52
C ASP A 80 3.09 -8.11 -0.04
N LEU A 81 2.91 -7.90 1.27
CA LEU A 81 1.61 -7.61 1.87
C LEU A 81 1.06 -6.26 1.39
N ALA A 82 1.91 -5.24 1.29
CA ALA A 82 1.51 -3.92 0.80
C ALA A 82 1.17 -3.92 -0.70
N ASN A 83 1.91 -4.68 -1.52
CA ASN A 83 1.82 -4.60 -2.98
C ASN A 83 0.92 -5.65 -3.66
N LYS A 84 0.81 -6.87 -3.12
CA LYS A 84 0.10 -7.99 -3.81
C LYS A 84 -1.34 -8.22 -3.36
N GLY A 85 -1.88 -7.39 -2.47
CA GLY A 85 -3.25 -7.53 -1.97
C GLY A 85 -3.86 -6.21 -1.53
N GLN A 86 -4.90 -6.29 -0.68
CA GLN A 86 -5.47 -5.11 -0.02
C GLN A 86 -4.64 -4.66 1.20
N GLY A 87 -3.51 -5.31 1.48
CA GLY A 87 -2.71 -5.07 2.67
C GLY A 87 -3.50 -5.33 3.96
N LEU A 88 -3.22 -4.51 4.97
CA LEU A 88 -4.01 -4.36 6.18
C LEU A 88 -5.14 -3.31 5.99
N GLY A 89 -5.31 -2.78 4.76
CA GLY A 89 -6.27 -1.74 4.43
C GLY A 89 -5.83 -0.33 4.84
N LEU A 90 -4.66 -0.17 5.44
CA LEU A 90 -4.17 1.12 5.92
C LEU A 90 -3.85 2.07 4.77
N GLN A 91 -3.29 1.57 3.66
CA GLN A 91 -3.04 2.37 2.47
C GLN A 91 -4.32 3.01 1.91
N LYS A 92 -5.45 2.30 1.97
CA LYS A 92 -6.75 2.80 1.49
C LYS A 92 -7.32 3.86 2.42
N MET A 93 -7.23 3.63 3.73
CA MET A 93 -7.63 4.62 4.73
C MET A 93 -6.80 5.90 4.59
N LEU A 94 -5.49 5.76 4.44
CA LEU A 94 -4.57 6.89 4.26
C LEU A 94 -4.85 7.64 2.95
N TYR A 95 -5.04 6.93 1.85
CA TYR A 95 -5.42 7.52 0.57
C TYR A 95 -6.74 8.31 0.68
N ASN A 96 -7.75 7.74 1.33
CA ASN A 96 -9.04 8.39 1.55
C ASN A 96 -8.92 9.63 2.44
N GLN A 97 -8.09 9.58 3.48
CA GLN A 97 -7.85 10.71 4.37
C GLN A 97 -7.15 11.87 3.64
N ILE A 98 -6.09 11.56 2.87
CA ILE A 98 -5.32 12.55 2.11
C ILE A 98 -6.20 13.19 1.04
N THR A 99 -6.93 12.38 0.27
CA THR A 99 -7.86 12.91 -0.74
C THR A 99 -8.90 13.79 -0.08
N ARG A 100 -9.61 13.31 0.95
CA ARG A 100 -10.62 14.09 1.68
C ARG A 100 -10.10 15.42 2.26
N GLN A 101 -8.88 15.45 2.81
CA GLN A 101 -8.28 16.69 3.33
C GLN A 101 -7.90 17.68 2.23
N ASN A 102 -7.32 17.19 1.12
CA ASN A 102 -6.97 18.07 -0.01
C ASN A 102 -8.21 18.67 -0.68
N PHE A 103 -9.36 17.98 -0.62
CA PHE A 103 -10.63 18.46 -1.16
C PHE A 103 -11.43 19.36 -0.20
N LYS A 104 -10.98 19.55 1.05
CA LYS A 104 -11.65 20.39 2.06
C LYS A 104 -11.08 21.82 2.14
N LYS A 105 -10.17 22.17 1.24
CA LYS A 105 -9.50 23.48 1.18
C LYS A 105 -10.00 24.24 -0.04
N ASP A 106 -11.29 24.53 -0.05
CA ASP A 106 -11.94 25.63 -0.78
C ASP A 106 -13.00 26.22 0.16
#